data_AF-A0A9X4HIF0-F1
#
_entry.id   AF-A0A9X4HIF0-F1
#
_cell.length_a   1.000
_cell.length_b   1.000
_cell.length_c   1.000
_cell.angle_alpha   90.00
_cell.angle_beta   90.00
_cell.angle_gamma   90.00
#
_symmetry.space_group_name_H-M   'P 1'
#
loop_
_entity.id
_entity.type
_entity.pdbx_description
1 polymer ?
#
loop_
_entity_poly.entity_id
_entity_poly.type
_entity_poly.pdbx_seq_one_letter_code
_entity_poly.pdbx_strand_id
1 'polypeptide(L)' 'MGIERMHSPHYWEMRAEEFRAKADNCEHPETRKSLRNVAKTYEELARRAEQVRTLRDVAEQPVRNSGN' A
#
# COMPACT_ATOMS: atom_id res chain seq x y z
N MET A 1 -19.19 10.77 -2.24
CA MET A 1 -18.55 9.51 -1.81
C MET A 1 -17.13 9.53 -2.34
N GLY A 2 -16.17 9.78 -1.44
CA GLY A 2 -14.84 10.29 -1.77
C GLY A 2 -13.88 9.23 -2.32
N ILE A 3 -13.34 9.51 -3.50
CA ILE A 3 -12.13 8.92 -4.08
C ILE A 3 -10.86 9.25 -3.26
N GLU A 4 -10.96 10.12 -2.25
CA GLU A 4 -9.83 10.59 -1.43
C GLU A 4 -9.26 9.53 -0.46
N ARG A 5 -9.83 8.31 -0.41
CA ARG A 5 -9.25 7.17 0.35
C ARG A 5 -8.67 6.06 -0.53
N MET A 6 -8.57 6.26 -1.85
CA MET A 6 -8.17 5.18 -2.78
C MET A 6 -6.67 4.80 -2.74
N HIS A 7 -5.82 5.53 -2.01
CA HIS A 7 -4.37 5.31 -2.05
C HIS A 7 -3.67 5.35 -0.69
N SER A 8 -4.39 5.17 0.42
CA SER A 8 -3.69 5.06 1.72
C SER A 8 -2.88 3.76 1.77
N PRO A 9 -1.61 3.78 2.22
CA PRO A 9 -0.78 2.58 2.34
C PRO A 9 -1.48 1.46 3.12
N HIS A 10 -2.19 1.82 4.18
CA HIS A 10 -3.03 0.91 4.97
C HIS A 10 -4.12 0.18 4.17
N TYR A 11 -4.69 0.80 3.12
CA TYR A 11 -5.68 0.14 2.26
C TYR A 11 -5.03 -0.99 1.45
N TRP A 12 -3.83 -0.74 0.93
CA TRP A 12 -3.08 -1.73 0.16
C TRP A 12 -2.57 -2.87 1.03
N GLU A 13 -2.14 -2.60 2.27
CA GLU A 13 -1.76 -3.62 3.26
C GLU A 13 -2.95 -4.51 3.64
N MET A 14 -4.10 -3.92 3.95
CA MET A 14 -5.33 -4.67 4.25
C MET A 14 -5.70 -5.62 3.11
N ARG A 15 -5.63 -5.15 1.86
CA ARG A 15 -5.91 -6.01 0.69
C ARG A 15 -4.87 -7.12 0.53
N ALA A 16 -3.59 -6.83 0.71
CA ALA A 16 -2.54 -7.84 0.66
C ALA A 16 -2.81 -8.97 1.66
N GLU A 17 -3.20 -8.62 2.88
CA GLU A 17 -3.49 -9.58 3.96
C GLU A 17 -4.71 -10.46 3.64
N GLU A 18 -5.79 -9.87 3.11
CA GLU A 18 -6.95 -10.63 2.62
C GLU A 18 -6.56 -11.64 1.52
N PHE A 19 -5.70 -11.25 0.58
CA PHE A 19 -5.24 -12.15 -0.48
C PHE A 19 -4.33 -13.26 0.04
N ARG A 20 -3.51 -13.00 1.07
CA ARG A 20 -2.72 -14.05 1.75
C ARG A 20 -3.63 -15.04 2.46
N ALA A 21 -4.63 -14.58 3.19
CA ALA A 21 -5.59 -15.45 3.88
C ALA A 21 -6.36 -16.34 2.88
N LYS A 22 -6.75 -15.78 1.73
CA LYS A 22 -7.35 -16.54 0.63
C LYS A 22 -6.39 -17.54 -0.01
N ALA A 23 -5.11 -17.20 -0.13
CA ALA A 23 -4.09 -18.11 -0.63
C ALA A 23 -3.89 -19.31 0.31
N ASP A 24 -3.87 -19.06 1.62
CA ASP A 24 -3.63 -20.09 2.62
C ASP A 24 -4.77 -21.13 2.65
N ASN A 25 -6.02 -20.66 2.52
CA ASN A 25 -7.20 -21.51 2.41
C ASN A 25 -7.39 -22.14 1.01
N CYS A 26 -6.55 -21.82 0.03
CA CYS A 26 -6.70 -22.35 -1.32
C CYS A 26 -6.03 -23.72 -1.45
N GLU A 27 -6.80 -24.75 -1.81
CA GLU A 27 -6.31 -26.11 -2.03
C GLU A 27 -5.50 -26.25 -3.33
N HIS A 28 -5.74 -25.38 -4.32
CA HIS A 28 -5.05 -25.43 -5.60
C HIS A 28 -3.69 -24.72 -5.53
N PRO A 29 -2.56 -25.42 -5.76
CA PRO A 29 -1.22 -24.85 -5.60
C PRO A 29 -0.92 -23.70 -6.58
N GLU A 30 -1.41 -23.78 -7.82
CA GLU A 30 -1.23 -22.74 -8.84
C GLU A 30 -2.01 -21.45 -8.48
N THR A 31 -3.23 -21.62 -7.99
CA THR A 31 -4.07 -20.50 -7.52
C THR A 31 -3.49 -19.88 -6.25
N ARG A 32 -3.01 -20.68 -5.29
CA ARG A 32 -2.29 -20.21 -4.10
C ARG A 32 -1.06 -19.38 -4.48
N LYS A 33 -0.28 -19.83 -5.46
CA LYS A 33 0.91 -19.12 -5.95
C LYS A 33 0.53 -17.78 -6.59
N SER A 34 -0.54 -17.77 -7.38
CA SER A 34 -1.08 -16.56 -8.01
C SER A 34 -1.60 -15.56 -6.98
N LEU A 35 -2.35 -16.01 -5.98
CA LEU A 35 -2.85 -15.18 -4.88
C LEU A 35 -1.71 -14.61 -4.02
N ARG A 36 -0.65 -15.38 -3.76
CA ARG A 36 0.55 -14.88 -3.07
C ARG A 36 1.29 -13.83 -3.88
N ASN A 37 1.38 -13.98 -5.20
CA ASN A 37 1.98 -12.97 -6.07
C ASN A 37 1.15 -11.68 -6.06
N VAL A 38 -0.18 -11.80 -6.10
CA VAL A 38 -1.08 -10.65 -5.98
C VAL A 38 -0.86 -9.93 -4.65
N ALA A 39 -0.82 -10.65 -3.53
CA ALA A 39 -0.54 -10.07 -2.21
C ALA A 39 0.79 -9.30 -2.17
N LYS A 40 1.86 -9.88 -2.71
CA LYS A 40 3.17 -9.19 -2.82
C LYS A 40 3.08 -7.89 -3.61
N THR A 41 2.41 -7.89 -4.77
CA THR A 41 2.21 -6.69 -5.58
C THR A 41 1.49 -5.59 -4.78
N TYR A 42 0.48 -5.96 -3.98
CA TYR A 42 -0.22 -5.02 -3.11
C TYR A 42 0.68 -4.43 -2.01
N GLU A 43 1.57 -5.22 -1.42
CA GLU A 43 2.55 -4.71 -0.44
C GLU A 43 3.55 -3.73 -1.08
N GLU A 44 4.00 -4.00 -2.30
CA GLU A 44 4.85 -3.07 -3.04
C GLU A 44 4.12 -1.75 -3.33
N LEU A 45 2.83 -1.81 -3.68
CA LEU A 45 2.00 -0.62 -3.85
C LEU A 45 1.82 0.14 -2.53
N ALA A 46 1.67 -0.56 -1.40
CA ALA A 46 1.63 0.06 -0.08
C ALA A 46 2.92 0.84 0.23
N ARG A 47 4.08 0.22 0.02
CA ARG A 47 5.39 0.87 0.22
C ARG A 47 5.57 2.09 -0.69
N ARG A 48 5.17 1.98 -1.97
CA ARG A 48 5.23 3.12 -2.90
C ARG A 48 4.28 4.24 -2.48
N ALA A 49 3.07 3.90 -2.03
CA ALA A 49 2.11 4.88 -1.54
C ALA A 49 2.62 5.59 -0.27
N GLU A 50 3.26 4.85 0.64
CA GLU A 50 3.95 5.43 1.81
C GLU A 50 5.07 6.38 1.39
N GLN A 51 5.94 5.97 0.47
CA GLN A 51 7.02 6.83 -0.04
C GLN A 51 6.49 8.12 -0.68
N VAL A 52 5.45 8.03 -1.51
CA VAL A 52 4.81 9.20 -2.13
C VAL A 52 4.20 10.12 -1.06
N ARG A 53 3.57 9.54 -0.03
CA ARG A 53 3.03 10.31 1.11
C ARG A 53 4.14 11.04 1.86
N THR A 54 5.24 10.37 2.18
CA THR A 54 6.39 10.97 2.87
C THR A 54 7.02 12.08 2.04
N LEU A 55 7.19 11.88 0.73
CA LEU A 55 7.72 12.92 -0.17
C LEU A 55 6.80 14.15 -0.24
N ARG A 56 5.47 13.94 -0.25
CA ARG A 56 4.49 15.03 -0.24
C ARG A 56 4.49 15.78 1.09
N ASP A 57 4.58 15.07 2.21
CA ASP A 57 4.67 15.67 3.55
C ASP A 57 5.95 16.51 3.72
N VAL A 58 7.09 16.00 3.22
CA VAL A 58 8.37 16.73 3.20
C VAL A 58 8.31 17.96 2.29
N ALA A 59 7.62 17.86 1.14
CA ALA A 59 7.46 18.99 0.22
C ALA A 59 6.47 20.06 0.72
N GLU A 60 5.50 19.67 1.55
CA GLU A 60 4.52 20.58 2.19
C GLU A 60 5.02 21.19 3.51
N GLN A 61 6.27 20.97 3.92
CA GLN A 61 6.92 21.83 4.90
C GLN A 61 7.61 23.00 4.17
N PRO A 62 6.92 24.14 3.93
CA PRO A 62 7.64 25.35 3.59
C PRO A 62 8.55 25.64 4.78
N VAL A 63 9.82 25.81 4.49
CA VAL A 63 10.87 26.35 5.35
C VAL A 63 10.40 27.61 6.11
N ARG A 64 9.61 27.45 7.18
CA ARG A 64 9.20 28.53 8.10
C ARG A 64 10.24 28.73 9.19
N ASN A 65 11.52 28.63 8.86
CA ASN A 65 12.57 29.15 9.71
C ASN A 65 13.85 29.44 8.92
N SER A 66 13.90 30.58 8.25
CA SER A 66 15.14 31.35 8.16
C SER A 66 14.84 32.76 7.67
N GLY A 67 15.03 33.77 8.53
CA GLY A 67 15.08 35.16 8.07
C GLY A 67 14.48 36.19 9.02
N ASN A 68 15.29 36.57 10.01
CA ASN A 68 15.40 37.91 10.62
C ASN A 68 14.31 38.38 11.60
#